data_AF-Q9KIU4-F1
#
_entry.id   AF-Q9KIU4-F1
#
_cell.length_a   1.000
_cell.length_b   1.000
_cell.length_c   1.000
_cell.angle_alpha   90.00
_cell.angle_beta   90.00
_cell.angle_gamma   90.00
#
_symmetry.space_group_name_H-M   'P 1'
#
loop_
_entity.id
_entity.type
_entity.pdbx_description
1 polymer ?
#
loop_
_entity_poly.entity_id
_entity_poly.type
_entity_poly.pdbx_seq_one_letter_code
_entity_poly.pdbx_strand_id
1 'polypeptide(L)'
;MKAMVLCAGLGTRLRPLTERWPKPAMPFLGQPLLRYHLAVLKAAGVTAVGINTHHLPDTMEAVARAECARAGLPLHVVNEPVIQGTGGGIRGLRDFLSDGDFIVFNGDILYPVDLRPVVALHQASGALATMVLQPMPAGETYAAVELDAEGRVRRIAGHGPGGEGLSPWHFTGVHVMSPRVFDFMSPRGEEDINRGVYVRAMEAGQMVRGVRVDGYWSDLGTPSRYLATVQDVLAGHVRLEWLGADSPLAGTVRGASGTWAHAEARLDGTAEGPVYLGRGSAVAAGAAVGPGVSLEPGAKVAAGARLSRATVFEDTEVSSGESLSEVLAWGAHRIAAPLKGR
;
A
#
# COMPACT_ATOMS: atom_id res chain seq x y z
N MET A 1 -20.29 5.08 5.03
CA MET A 1 -19.67 4.15 4.07
C MET A 1 -18.64 3.29 4.80
N LYS A 2 -18.51 2.01 4.43
CA LYS A 2 -17.51 1.07 4.99
C LYS A 2 -16.40 0.81 3.98
N ALA A 3 -15.29 0.22 4.42
CA ALA A 3 -14.23 -0.20 3.51
C ALA A 3 -13.60 -1.54 3.92
N MET A 4 -12.92 -2.18 2.98
CA MET A 4 -12.06 -3.32 3.19
C MET A 4 -10.62 -2.98 2.77
N VAL A 5 -9.64 -3.39 3.59
CA VAL A 5 -8.24 -3.48 3.15
C VAL A 5 -7.86 -4.96 3.01
N LEU A 6 -7.38 -5.34 1.82
CA LEU A 6 -6.97 -6.71 1.54
C LEU A 6 -5.59 -7.00 2.15
N CYS A 7 -5.54 -7.86 3.17
CA CYS A 7 -4.35 -8.13 3.97
C CYS A 7 -3.89 -9.61 3.98
N ALA A 8 -4.57 -10.50 3.24
CA ALA A 8 -4.29 -11.95 3.23
C ALA A 8 -3.17 -12.42 2.26
N GLY A 9 -2.37 -11.51 1.69
CA GLY A 9 -1.33 -11.85 0.72
C GLY A 9 -0.08 -12.52 1.34
N LEU A 10 0.51 -13.50 0.64
CA LEU A 10 1.69 -14.26 1.11
C LEU A 10 3.01 -13.47 1.12
N GLY A 11 3.11 -12.40 0.33
CA GLY A 11 4.29 -11.52 0.34
C GLY A 11 5.65 -12.17 -0.01
N THR A 12 5.66 -13.25 -0.78
CA THR A 12 6.85 -14.11 -1.00
C THR A 12 8.07 -13.38 -1.58
N ARG A 13 7.87 -12.36 -2.42
CA ARG A 13 8.94 -11.58 -3.05
C ARG A 13 9.75 -10.68 -2.10
N LEU A 14 9.28 -10.48 -0.88
CA LEU A 14 9.94 -9.67 0.15
C LEU A 14 10.56 -10.50 1.27
N ARG A 15 10.58 -11.83 1.15
CA ARG A 15 11.26 -12.67 2.14
C ARG A 15 12.76 -12.30 2.23
N PRO A 16 13.37 -12.34 3.43
CA PRO A 16 12.79 -12.81 4.70
C PRO A 16 11.97 -11.77 5.49
N LEU A 17 11.82 -10.51 5.04
CA LEU A 17 11.06 -9.50 5.81
C LEU A 17 9.62 -9.94 6.09
N THR A 18 9.01 -10.58 5.10
CA THR A 18 7.64 -11.07 5.23
C THR A 18 7.48 -12.28 6.14
N GLU A 19 8.57 -12.87 6.64
CA GLU A 19 8.51 -13.89 7.70
C GLU A 19 8.26 -13.27 9.08
N ARG A 20 8.52 -11.97 9.25
CA ARG A 20 8.20 -11.18 10.44
C ARG A 20 6.92 -10.36 10.26
N TRP A 21 6.76 -9.70 9.12
CA TRP A 21 5.64 -8.78 8.89
C TRP A 21 4.79 -9.18 7.68
N PRO A 22 3.47 -9.39 7.84
CA PRO A 22 2.54 -9.29 6.71
C PRO A 22 2.76 -7.97 5.97
N LYS A 23 2.62 -7.96 4.64
CA LYS A 23 2.89 -6.75 3.83
C LYS A 23 2.19 -5.48 4.35
N PRO A 24 0.89 -5.48 4.68
CA PRO A 24 0.23 -4.27 5.19
C PRO A 24 0.71 -3.87 6.59
N ALA A 25 1.30 -4.81 7.35
CA ALA A 25 1.90 -4.56 8.65
C ALA A 25 3.39 -4.19 8.58
N MET A 26 4.02 -4.29 7.40
CA MET A 26 5.43 -3.98 7.22
C MET A 26 5.67 -2.49 7.51
N PRO A 27 6.71 -2.15 8.30
CA PRO A 27 7.10 -0.76 8.52
C PRO A 27 7.47 -0.08 7.21
N PHE A 28 7.06 1.17 7.05
CA PHE A 28 7.44 2.08 5.99
C PHE A 28 7.52 3.48 6.60
N LEU A 29 8.73 4.06 6.70
CA LEU A 29 8.97 5.38 7.32
C LEU A 29 8.40 5.47 8.75
N GLY A 30 8.66 4.43 9.52
CA GLY A 30 8.37 4.27 10.93
C GLY A 30 6.97 3.81 11.27
N GLN A 31 6.11 3.55 10.29
CA GLN A 31 4.72 3.17 10.51
C GLN A 31 4.28 2.00 9.64
N PRO A 32 3.32 1.17 10.07
CA PRO A 32 2.78 0.11 9.22
C PRO A 32 2.14 0.69 7.96
N LEU A 33 2.30 0.02 6.81
CA LEU A 33 1.68 0.44 5.56
C LEU A 33 0.13 0.61 5.67
N LEU A 34 -0.53 -0.19 6.51
CA LEU A 34 -1.96 -0.07 6.83
C LEU A 34 -2.32 1.34 7.34
N ARG A 35 -1.44 2.03 8.05
CA ARG A 35 -1.68 3.40 8.52
C ARG A 35 -1.99 4.36 7.36
N TYR A 36 -1.27 4.22 6.25
CA TYR A 36 -1.43 5.05 5.05
C TYR A 36 -2.81 4.81 4.42
N HIS A 37 -3.24 3.55 4.38
CA HIS A 37 -4.57 3.16 3.89
C HIS A 37 -5.67 3.77 4.74
N LEU A 38 -5.59 3.63 6.07
CA LEU A 38 -6.59 4.16 6.98
C LEU A 38 -6.72 5.68 6.90
N ALA A 39 -5.61 6.41 6.71
CA ALA A 39 -5.64 7.86 6.53
C ALA A 39 -6.41 8.27 5.27
N VAL A 40 -6.15 7.61 4.14
CA VAL A 40 -6.89 7.84 2.88
C VAL A 40 -8.37 7.49 3.02
N LEU A 41 -8.68 6.33 3.61
CA LEU A 41 -10.06 5.88 3.81
C LEU A 41 -10.84 6.82 4.75
N LYS A 42 -10.23 7.28 5.84
CA LYS A 42 -10.83 8.26 6.76
C LYS A 42 -11.12 9.58 6.07
N ALA A 43 -10.17 10.08 5.25
CA ALA A 43 -10.38 11.30 4.47
C ALA A 43 -11.50 11.16 3.41
N ALA A 44 -11.78 9.92 2.96
CA ALA A 44 -12.90 9.59 2.09
C ALA A 44 -14.25 9.43 2.82
N GLY A 45 -14.29 9.61 4.15
CA GLY A 45 -15.52 9.49 4.95
C GLY A 45 -15.88 8.04 5.33
N VAL A 46 -14.90 7.13 5.33
CA VAL A 46 -15.09 5.76 5.82
C VAL A 46 -15.31 5.78 7.34
N THR A 47 -16.27 4.97 7.78
CA THR A 47 -16.74 4.92 9.18
C THR A 47 -16.39 3.63 9.91
N ALA A 48 -15.99 2.58 9.17
CA ALA A 48 -15.52 1.30 9.72
C ALA A 48 -14.73 0.55 8.64
N VAL A 49 -13.77 -0.28 9.06
CA VAL A 49 -12.86 -1.01 8.17
C VAL A 49 -12.91 -2.50 8.47
N GLY A 50 -13.02 -3.30 7.42
CA GLY A 50 -12.82 -4.74 7.44
C GLY A 50 -11.43 -5.11 6.90
N ILE A 51 -10.82 -6.16 7.44
CA ILE A 51 -9.63 -6.78 6.84
C ILE A 51 -9.79 -8.29 6.77
N ASN A 52 -9.08 -8.91 5.84
CA ASN A 52 -8.87 -10.36 5.83
C ASN A 52 -7.43 -10.72 6.20
N THR A 53 -7.22 -11.82 6.93
CA THR A 53 -5.87 -12.27 7.34
C THR A 53 -5.61 -13.71 6.91
N HIS A 54 -4.38 -14.04 6.52
CA HIS A 54 -3.98 -15.42 6.20
C HIS A 54 -2.54 -15.69 6.65
N HIS A 55 -1.58 -14.98 6.07
CA HIS A 55 -0.17 -15.08 6.45
C HIS A 55 0.11 -14.25 7.71
N LEU A 56 0.68 -14.88 8.75
CA LEU A 56 0.88 -14.32 10.10
C LEU A 56 -0.37 -13.57 10.61
N PRO A 57 -1.50 -14.28 10.76
CA PRO A 57 -2.80 -13.64 10.99
C PRO A 57 -2.84 -12.88 12.32
N ASP A 58 -2.25 -13.44 13.38
CA ASP A 58 -2.20 -12.81 14.70
C ASP A 58 -1.43 -11.48 14.67
N THR A 59 -0.30 -11.43 13.96
CA THR A 59 0.49 -10.20 13.78
C THR A 59 -0.31 -9.14 13.00
N MET A 60 -0.95 -9.54 11.90
CA MET A 60 -1.77 -8.61 11.10
C MET A 60 -2.95 -8.08 11.90
N GLU A 61 -3.64 -8.94 12.64
CA GLU A 61 -4.78 -8.57 13.49
C GLU A 61 -4.35 -7.60 14.59
N ALA A 62 -3.25 -7.87 15.29
CA ALA A 62 -2.73 -7.00 16.35
C ALA A 62 -2.40 -5.61 15.81
N VAL A 63 -1.70 -5.53 14.67
CA VAL A 63 -1.37 -4.25 14.02
C VAL A 63 -2.65 -3.52 13.59
N ALA A 64 -3.60 -4.23 12.98
CA ALA A 64 -4.84 -3.62 12.54
C ALA A 64 -5.67 -3.08 13.71
N ARG A 65 -5.75 -3.80 14.82
CA ARG A 65 -6.43 -3.34 16.05
C ARG A 65 -5.81 -2.04 16.55
N ALA A 66 -4.49 -1.98 16.65
CA ALA A 66 -3.78 -0.78 17.10
C ALA A 66 -4.01 0.41 16.16
N GLU A 67 -3.87 0.21 14.85
CA GLU A 67 -3.99 1.28 13.86
C GLU A 67 -5.43 1.77 13.67
N CYS A 68 -6.42 0.88 13.71
CA CYS A 68 -7.82 1.26 13.63
C CYS A 68 -8.28 1.99 14.90
N ALA A 69 -7.83 1.54 16.09
CA ALA A 69 -8.08 2.26 17.34
C ALA A 69 -7.48 3.68 17.32
N ARG A 70 -6.23 3.82 16.84
CA ARG A 70 -5.58 5.12 16.64
C ARG A 70 -6.35 6.02 15.68
N ALA A 71 -6.87 5.46 14.60
CA ALA A 71 -7.64 6.20 13.60
C ALA A 71 -9.08 6.53 14.04
N GLY A 72 -9.58 5.92 15.12
CA GLY A 72 -10.97 6.02 15.56
C GLY A 72 -11.94 5.25 14.64
N LEU A 73 -11.46 4.18 13.98
CA LEU A 73 -12.24 3.36 13.05
C LEU A 73 -12.56 1.99 13.70
N PRO A 74 -13.84 1.59 13.81
CA PRO A 74 -14.21 0.23 14.15
C PRO A 74 -13.61 -0.77 13.16
N LEU A 75 -13.04 -1.85 13.70
CA LEU A 75 -12.38 -2.91 12.93
C LEU A 75 -13.24 -4.18 12.91
N HIS A 76 -13.38 -4.78 11.73
CA HIS A 76 -13.86 -6.15 11.54
C HIS A 76 -12.74 -6.99 10.93
N VAL A 77 -12.54 -8.22 11.42
CA VAL A 77 -11.46 -9.11 10.96
C VAL A 77 -12.07 -10.44 10.55
N VAL A 78 -11.73 -10.91 9.35
CA VAL A 78 -12.00 -12.28 8.91
C VAL A 78 -10.68 -13.02 8.68
N ASN A 79 -10.53 -14.19 9.29
CA ASN A 79 -9.39 -15.05 9.03
C ASN A 79 -9.73 -16.00 7.86
N GLU A 80 -8.80 -16.14 6.92
CA GLU A 80 -8.81 -17.12 5.84
C GLU A 80 -7.83 -18.25 6.20
N PRO A 81 -8.28 -19.38 6.77
CA PRO A 81 -7.39 -20.51 7.04
C PRO A 81 -6.73 -21.07 5.76
N VAL A 82 -7.44 -20.92 4.64
CA VAL A 82 -6.96 -21.21 3.28
C VAL A 82 -7.16 -19.93 2.47
N ILE A 83 -6.14 -19.49 1.74
CA ILE A 83 -6.22 -18.29 0.91
C ILE A 83 -7.41 -18.37 -0.05
N GLN A 84 -8.27 -17.34 -0.04
CA GLN A 84 -9.52 -17.31 -0.81
C GLN A 84 -9.44 -16.43 -2.07
N GLY A 85 -8.28 -15.84 -2.36
CA GLY A 85 -8.15 -14.83 -3.40
C GLY A 85 -8.87 -13.52 -3.03
N THR A 86 -8.77 -12.53 -3.92
CA THR A 86 -9.33 -11.18 -3.65
C THR A 86 -10.84 -11.17 -3.56
N GLY A 87 -11.53 -11.86 -4.47
CA GLY A 87 -12.98 -11.99 -4.48
C GLY A 87 -13.49 -12.81 -3.29
N GLY A 88 -12.79 -13.88 -2.93
CA GLY A 88 -13.15 -14.68 -1.77
C GLY A 88 -12.94 -13.95 -0.44
N GLY A 89 -11.90 -13.12 -0.32
CA GLY A 89 -11.71 -12.25 0.85
C GLY A 89 -12.82 -11.20 0.99
N ILE A 90 -13.23 -10.56 -0.12
CA ILE A 90 -14.36 -9.61 -0.10
C ILE A 90 -15.66 -10.32 0.31
N ARG A 91 -15.91 -11.52 -0.24
CA ARG A 91 -17.05 -12.36 0.14
C ARG A 91 -17.06 -12.72 1.63
N GLY A 92 -15.89 -12.96 2.22
CA GLY A 92 -15.75 -13.24 3.65
C GLY A 92 -16.24 -12.11 4.55
N LEU A 93 -16.31 -10.88 4.03
CA LEU A 93 -16.83 -9.69 4.72
C LEU A 93 -18.23 -9.28 4.25
N ARG A 94 -18.97 -10.15 3.55
CA ARG A 94 -20.29 -9.82 2.98
C ARG A 94 -21.22 -9.17 3.99
N ASP A 95 -21.44 -9.79 5.15
CA ASP A 95 -22.38 -9.28 6.16
C ASP A 95 -21.95 -7.91 6.69
N PHE A 96 -20.64 -7.67 6.78
CA PHE A 96 -20.11 -6.37 7.17
C PHE A 96 -20.29 -5.32 6.05
N LEU A 97 -20.12 -5.68 4.78
CA LEU A 97 -20.09 -4.74 3.65
C LEU A 97 -21.45 -4.51 2.97
N SER A 98 -22.50 -5.25 3.33
CA SER A 98 -23.77 -5.24 2.59
C SER A 98 -24.69 -4.05 2.84
N ASP A 99 -24.42 -3.19 3.83
CA ASP A 99 -25.31 -2.09 4.23
C ASP A 99 -25.28 -0.87 3.27
N GLY A 100 -24.43 -0.88 2.25
CA GLY A 100 -24.31 0.19 1.27
C GLY A 100 -23.04 0.07 0.45
N ASP A 101 -22.77 1.04 -0.42
CA ASP A 101 -21.52 1.04 -1.18
C ASP A 101 -20.30 0.99 -0.24
N PHE A 102 -19.22 0.38 -0.71
CA PHE A 102 -18.00 0.21 0.06
C PHE A 102 -16.75 0.34 -0.81
N ILE A 103 -15.65 0.71 -0.19
CA ILE A 103 -14.33 0.78 -0.84
C ILE A 103 -13.59 -0.52 -0.57
N VAL A 104 -12.90 -1.08 -1.55
CA VAL A 104 -11.86 -2.09 -1.32
C VAL A 104 -10.52 -1.54 -1.79
N PHE A 105 -9.49 -1.77 -0.98
CA PHE A 105 -8.15 -1.25 -1.16
C PHE A 105 -7.13 -2.39 -0.97
N ASN A 106 -6.28 -2.63 -1.97
CA ASN A 106 -5.16 -3.57 -1.81
C ASN A 106 -4.21 -3.10 -0.72
N GLY A 107 -3.89 -3.95 0.27
CA GLY A 107 -3.09 -3.54 1.43
C GLY A 107 -1.58 -3.42 1.21
N ASP A 108 -1.07 -3.65 -0.01
CA ASP A 108 0.37 -3.69 -0.32
C ASP A 108 0.84 -2.56 -1.25
N ILE A 109 0.05 -1.50 -1.38
CA ILE A 109 0.36 -0.33 -2.21
C ILE A 109 0.46 0.94 -1.35
N LEU A 110 1.26 1.91 -1.80
CA LEU A 110 1.20 3.28 -1.33
C LEU A 110 0.44 4.10 -2.37
N TYR A 111 -0.76 4.54 -2.02
CA TYR A 111 -1.62 5.31 -2.92
C TYR A 111 -2.39 6.42 -2.18
N PRO A 112 -1.76 7.60 -1.95
CA PRO A 112 -2.37 8.72 -1.23
C PRO A 112 -3.32 9.53 -2.13
N VAL A 113 -4.39 8.88 -2.55
CA VAL A 113 -5.39 9.39 -3.49
C VAL A 113 -6.61 9.98 -2.77
N ASP A 114 -7.21 11.04 -3.31
CA ASP A 114 -8.51 11.50 -2.86
C ASP A 114 -9.63 10.65 -3.49
N LEU A 115 -10.28 9.81 -2.69
CA LEU A 115 -11.34 8.91 -3.16
C LEU A 115 -12.73 9.56 -3.20
N ARG A 116 -12.92 10.78 -2.66
CA ARG A 116 -14.25 11.42 -2.61
C ARG A 116 -14.85 11.62 -4.01
N PRO A 117 -14.11 12.06 -5.04
CA PRO A 117 -14.64 12.17 -6.40
C PRO A 117 -15.01 10.81 -7.00
N VAL A 118 -14.25 9.75 -6.68
CA VAL A 118 -14.51 8.39 -7.16
C VAL A 118 -15.81 7.84 -6.56
N VAL A 119 -16.02 8.06 -5.26
CA VAL A 119 -17.24 7.66 -4.55
C VAL A 119 -18.46 8.39 -5.10
N ALA A 120 -18.38 9.72 -5.27
CA ALA A 120 -19.46 10.51 -5.85
C ALA A 120 -19.81 10.06 -7.28
N LEU A 121 -18.80 9.78 -8.11
CA LEU A 121 -19.00 9.25 -9.45
C LEU A 121 -19.67 7.87 -9.43
N HIS A 122 -19.23 6.97 -8.55
CA HIS A 122 -19.82 5.64 -8.40
C HIS A 122 -21.32 5.74 -8.10
N GLN A 123 -21.66 6.50 -7.05
CA GLN A 123 -23.04 6.73 -6.61
C GLN A 123 -23.91 7.34 -7.72
N ALA A 124 -23.40 8.34 -8.44
CA ALA A 124 -24.12 8.97 -9.55
C ALA A 124 -24.31 8.04 -10.76
N SER A 125 -23.38 7.11 -10.98
CA SER A 125 -23.41 6.22 -12.15
C SER A 125 -24.31 5.00 -11.99
N GLY A 126 -24.61 4.58 -10.76
CA GLY A 126 -25.31 3.33 -10.48
C GLY A 126 -24.55 2.08 -10.92
N ALA A 127 -23.24 2.20 -11.20
CA ALA A 127 -22.38 1.08 -11.59
C ALA A 127 -22.34 0.00 -10.50
N LEU A 128 -22.12 -1.25 -10.87
CA LEU A 128 -21.85 -2.33 -9.93
C LEU A 128 -20.55 -2.08 -9.16
N ALA A 129 -19.54 -1.59 -9.90
CA ALA A 129 -18.25 -1.21 -9.36
C ALA A 129 -17.61 -0.11 -10.20
N THR A 130 -16.79 0.72 -9.55
CA THR A 130 -15.96 1.75 -10.17
C THR A 130 -14.50 1.48 -9.82
N MET A 131 -13.71 1.09 -10.83
CA MET A 131 -12.28 0.80 -10.73
C MET A 131 -11.46 2.08 -10.87
N VAL A 132 -10.52 2.30 -9.95
CA VAL A 132 -9.56 3.40 -10.03
C VAL A 132 -8.37 2.98 -10.89
N LEU A 133 -8.13 3.72 -11.96
CA LEU A 133 -7.19 3.37 -13.01
C LEU A 133 -6.11 4.44 -13.19
N GLN A 134 -4.96 4.00 -13.67
CA GLN A 134 -3.85 4.84 -14.09
C GLN A 134 -3.28 4.38 -15.44
N PRO A 135 -2.52 5.24 -16.14
CA PRO A 135 -1.73 4.80 -17.29
C PRO A 135 -0.86 3.60 -16.90
N MET A 136 -0.66 2.68 -17.84
CA MET A 136 0.26 1.56 -17.61
C MET A 136 1.66 2.12 -17.30
N PRO A 137 2.29 1.76 -16.17
CA PRO A 137 3.63 2.21 -15.88
C PRO A 137 4.61 1.74 -16.97
N ALA A 138 5.59 2.58 -17.28
CA ALA A 138 6.57 2.28 -18.32
C ALA A 138 7.33 0.98 -17.99
N GLY A 139 7.39 0.06 -18.96
CA GLY A 139 8.09 -1.22 -18.82
C GLY A 139 7.37 -2.29 -17.99
N GLU A 140 6.19 -1.99 -17.43
CA GLU A 140 5.40 -2.97 -16.68
C GLU A 140 4.42 -3.74 -17.59
N THR A 141 4.12 -4.99 -17.21
CA THR A 141 3.26 -5.92 -17.97
C THR A 141 2.05 -6.38 -17.16
N TYR A 142 1.48 -5.48 -16.36
CA TYR A 142 0.28 -5.76 -15.57
C TYR A 142 -0.90 -6.15 -16.46
N ALA A 143 -1.82 -6.94 -15.89
CA ALA A 143 -3.06 -7.26 -16.55
C ALA A 143 -3.88 -5.98 -16.83
N ALA A 144 -4.07 -5.66 -18.11
CA ALA A 144 -4.77 -4.46 -18.52
C ALA A 144 -6.27 -4.53 -18.21
N VAL A 145 -6.83 -3.39 -17.84
CA VAL A 145 -8.26 -3.09 -17.86
C VAL A 145 -8.54 -2.27 -19.12
N GLU A 146 -9.41 -2.76 -19.98
CA GLU A 146 -9.71 -2.15 -21.27
C GLU A 146 -11.07 -1.45 -21.20
N LEU A 147 -11.10 -0.14 -21.50
CA LEU A 147 -12.31 0.70 -21.45
C LEU A 147 -12.85 1.04 -22.83
N ASP A 148 -14.17 1.19 -22.97
CA ASP A 148 -14.79 1.90 -24.09
C ASP A 148 -14.82 3.43 -23.88
N ALA A 149 -15.35 4.17 -24.87
CA ALA A 149 -15.36 5.63 -24.89
C ALA A 149 -16.17 6.27 -23.75
N GLU A 150 -17.16 5.53 -23.21
CA GLU A 150 -18.01 5.97 -22.10
C GLU A 150 -17.40 5.63 -20.72
N GLY A 151 -16.23 5.00 -20.72
CA GLY A 151 -15.50 4.57 -19.53
C GLY A 151 -16.06 3.30 -18.90
N ARG A 152 -16.80 2.47 -19.65
CA ARG A 152 -17.19 1.13 -19.19
C ARG A 152 -16.04 0.17 -19.38
N VAL A 153 -15.81 -0.67 -18.39
CA VAL A 153 -14.85 -1.78 -18.51
C VAL A 153 -15.45 -2.82 -19.45
N ARG A 154 -14.66 -3.22 -20.44
CA ARG A 154 -15.05 -4.20 -21.47
C ARG A 154 -14.21 -5.46 -21.40
N ARG A 155 -12.94 -5.35 -21.01
CA ARG A 155 -12.09 -6.50 -20.77
C ARG A 155 -11.20 -6.28 -19.56
N ILE A 156 -10.89 -7.38 -18.88
CA ILE A 156 -9.88 -7.42 -17.83
C ILE A 156 -8.98 -8.62 -18.11
N ALA A 157 -7.67 -8.38 -18.20
CA ALA A 157 -6.70 -9.41 -18.56
C ALA A 157 -7.08 -10.17 -19.86
N GLY A 158 -7.67 -9.47 -20.83
CA GLY A 158 -8.12 -10.04 -22.09
C GLY A 158 -9.48 -10.78 -22.07
N HIS A 159 -10.16 -10.88 -20.91
CA HIS A 159 -11.45 -11.55 -20.77
C HIS A 159 -12.61 -10.54 -20.69
N GLY A 160 -13.74 -10.84 -21.33
CA GLY A 160 -14.92 -9.98 -21.36
C GLY A 160 -15.47 -9.79 -22.79
N PRO A 161 -16.56 -9.00 -22.96
CA PRO A 161 -17.28 -8.85 -24.24
C PRO A 161 -16.47 -8.28 -25.41
N GLY A 162 -15.28 -7.72 -25.18
CA GLY A 162 -14.46 -7.13 -26.24
C GLY A 162 -15.10 -5.91 -26.91
N GLY A 163 -14.49 -5.47 -28.02
CA GLY A 163 -14.91 -4.31 -28.81
C GLY A 163 -13.76 -3.63 -29.55
N GLU A 164 -14.08 -2.78 -30.51
CA GLU A 164 -13.12 -1.87 -31.15
C GLU A 164 -12.90 -0.63 -30.27
N GLY A 165 -11.77 0.06 -30.44
CA GLY A 165 -11.49 1.33 -29.76
C GLY A 165 -11.19 1.22 -28.26
N LEU A 166 -10.87 0.02 -27.76
CA LEU A 166 -10.57 -0.18 -26.35
C LEU A 166 -9.20 0.36 -25.97
N SER A 167 -9.13 1.09 -24.86
CA SER A 167 -7.88 1.65 -24.32
C SER A 167 -7.41 0.87 -23.09
N PRO A 168 -6.14 0.43 -23.01
CA PRO A 168 -5.62 -0.32 -21.86
C PRO A 168 -5.19 0.58 -20.71
N TRP A 169 -5.51 0.17 -19.49
CA TRP A 169 -5.18 0.88 -18.26
C TRP A 169 -4.66 -0.07 -17.18
N HIS A 170 -3.88 0.48 -16.25
CA HIS A 170 -3.46 -0.21 -15.05
C HIS A 170 -4.51 -0.05 -13.95
N PHE A 171 -4.97 -1.17 -13.40
CA PHE A 171 -5.80 -1.17 -12.21
C PHE A 171 -4.96 -0.97 -10.95
N THR A 172 -5.25 0.10 -10.21
CA THR A 172 -4.48 0.50 -9.03
C THR A 172 -4.65 -0.42 -7.82
N GLY A 173 -5.63 -1.33 -7.83
CA GLY A 173 -5.99 -2.09 -6.64
C GLY A 173 -7.00 -1.40 -5.72
N VAL A 174 -7.63 -0.31 -6.19
CA VAL A 174 -8.70 0.40 -5.46
C VAL A 174 -9.96 0.47 -6.30
N HIS A 175 -11.09 0.11 -5.71
CA HIS A 175 -12.41 0.25 -6.34
C HIS A 175 -13.50 0.52 -5.31
N VAL A 176 -14.57 1.17 -5.77
CA VAL A 176 -15.82 1.34 -5.03
C VAL A 176 -16.83 0.35 -5.59
N MET A 177 -17.57 -0.35 -4.74
CA MET A 177 -18.53 -1.39 -5.12
C MET A 177 -19.88 -1.17 -4.46
N SER A 178 -20.95 -1.54 -5.15
CA SER A 178 -22.27 -1.73 -4.55
C SER A 178 -22.44 -3.18 -4.03
N PRO A 179 -23.26 -3.40 -2.99
CA PRO A 179 -23.54 -4.73 -2.44
C PRO A 179 -24.02 -5.77 -3.46
N ARG A 180 -24.65 -5.35 -4.56
CA ARG A 180 -25.04 -6.22 -5.68
C ARG A 180 -23.88 -7.06 -6.25
N VAL A 181 -22.62 -6.65 -6.00
CA VAL A 181 -21.45 -7.43 -6.44
C VAL A 181 -21.44 -8.85 -5.85
N PHE A 182 -22.03 -9.04 -4.67
CA PHE A 182 -22.11 -10.35 -4.02
C PHE A 182 -22.98 -11.35 -4.80
N ASP A 183 -23.92 -10.89 -5.62
CA ASP A 183 -24.79 -11.76 -6.44
C ASP A 183 -24.00 -12.45 -7.57
N PHE A 184 -22.82 -11.91 -7.90
CA PHE A 184 -21.91 -12.43 -8.92
C PHE A 184 -20.71 -13.17 -8.33
N MET A 185 -20.69 -13.41 -7.01
CA MET A 185 -19.61 -14.15 -6.35
C MET A 185 -19.96 -15.64 -6.23
N SER A 186 -18.93 -16.48 -6.27
CA SER A 186 -19.09 -17.92 -6.01
C SER A 186 -19.39 -18.11 -4.52
N PRO A 187 -20.21 -19.11 -4.11
CA PRO A 187 -20.57 -19.28 -2.71
C PRO A 187 -19.38 -19.65 -1.81
N ARG A 188 -18.31 -20.23 -2.37
CA ARG A 188 -17.10 -20.69 -1.66
C ARG A 188 -15.92 -20.85 -2.61
N GLY A 189 -14.72 -20.97 -2.03
CA GLY A 189 -13.49 -21.28 -2.76
C GLY A 189 -12.70 -20.04 -3.19
N GLU A 190 -11.49 -20.29 -3.70
CA GLU A 190 -10.63 -19.23 -4.22
C GLU A 190 -11.30 -18.52 -5.40
N GLU A 191 -11.31 -17.19 -5.36
CA GLU A 191 -11.93 -16.37 -6.40
C GLU A 191 -11.20 -15.05 -6.55
N ASP A 192 -10.89 -14.68 -7.80
CA ASP A 192 -10.33 -13.37 -8.15
C ASP A 192 -11.46 -12.40 -8.52
N ILE A 193 -11.48 -11.22 -7.87
CA ILE A 193 -12.50 -10.20 -8.10
C ILE A 193 -12.52 -9.69 -9.55
N ASN A 194 -11.35 -9.57 -10.17
CA ASN A 194 -11.18 -8.96 -11.48
C ASN A 194 -11.45 -9.96 -12.62
N ARG A 195 -10.87 -11.16 -12.52
CA ARG A 195 -10.92 -12.19 -13.57
C ARG A 195 -12.11 -13.13 -13.45
N GLY A 196 -12.73 -13.23 -12.27
CA GLY A 196 -13.91 -14.05 -12.02
C GLY A 196 -15.17 -13.21 -11.93
N VAL A 197 -15.30 -12.45 -10.83
CA VAL A 197 -16.56 -11.78 -10.45
C VAL A 197 -16.94 -10.68 -11.45
N TYR A 198 -16.03 -9.77 -11.78
CA TYR A 198 -16.32 -8.69 -12.74
C TYR A 198 -16.59 -9.20 -14.15
N VAL A 199 -15.89 -10.25 -14.60
CA VAL A 199 -16.16 -10.85 -15.92
C VAL A 199 -17.60 -11.38 -15.96
N ARG A 200 -18.02 -12.17 -14.97
CA ARG A 200 -19.41 -12.68 -14.87
C ARG A 200 -20.44 -11.57 -14.79
N ALA A 201 -20.16 -10.51 -14.03
CA ALA A 201 -21.05 -9.37 -13.92
C ALA A 201 -21.22 -8.63 -15.25
N MET A 202 -20.13 -8.38 -15.97
CA MET A 202 -20.16 -7.74 -17.30
C MET A 202 -20.92 -8.60 -18.32
N GLU A 203 -20.74 -9.92 -18.30
CA GLU A 203 -21.49 -10.87 -19.14
C GLU A 203 -23.00 -10.85 -18.82
N ALA A 204 -23.37 -10.63 -17.57
CA ALA A 204 -24.75 -10.42 -17.12
C ALA A 204 -25.28 -8.99 -17.36
N GLY A 205 -24.55 -8.16 -18.12
CA GLY A 205 -24.95 -6.81 -18.49
C GLY A 205 -24.79 -5.76 -17.38
N GLN A 206 -24.14 -6.10 -16.25
CA GLN A 206 -23.84 -5.12 -15.23
C GLN A 206 -22.73 -4.17 -15.66
N MET A 207 -22.87 -2.91 -15.25
CA MET A 207 -21.88 -1.89 -15.53
C MET A 207 -20.73 -1.95 -14.53
N VAL A 208 -19.54 -2.31 -14.99
CA VAL A 208 -18.28 -2.00 -14.29
C VAL A 208 -17.69 -0.77 -14.96
N ARG A 209 -17.39 0.27 -14.19
CA ARG A 209 -16.85 1.55 -14.68
C ARG A 209 -15.36 1.65 -14.38
N GLY A 210 -14.58 2.20 -15.30
CA GLY A 210 -13.22 2.68 -15.03
C GLY A 210 -13.21 4.19 -14.85
N VAL A 211 -12.39 4.70 -13.93
CA VAL A 211 -12.09 6.12 -13.81
C VAL A 211 -10.60 6.32 -13.69
N ARG A 212 -10.04 7.18 -14.54
CA ARG A 212 -8.64 7.60 -14.43
C ARG A 212 -8.49 8.55 -13.25
N VAL A 213 -7.53 8.28 -12.38
CA VAL A 213 -7.15 9.20 -11.30
C VAL A 213 -5.65 9.43 -11.34
N ASP A 214 -5.26 10.67 -11.63
CA ASP A 214 -3.86 11.08 -11.62
C ASP A 214 -3.35 11.18 -10.18
N GLY A 215 -2.10 10.77 -9.94
CA GLY A 215 -1.49 10.78 -8.63
C GLY A 215 -0.33 9.79 -8.51
N TYR A 216 0.40 9.85 -7.41
CA TYR A 216 1.45 8.88 -7.12
C TYR A 216 0.84 7.53 -6.80
N TRP A 217 1.37 6.44 -7.36
CA TRP A 217 1.03 5.05 -7.01
C TRP A 217 2.29 4.20 -7.03
N SER A 218 2.42 3.28 -6.07
CA SER A 218 3.51 2.32 -6.04
C SER A 218 3.10 1.05 -5.31
N ASP A 219 3.39 -0.13 -5.87
CA ASP A 219 3.30 -1.38 -5.13
C ASP A 219 4.61 -1.64 -4.37
N LEU A 220 4.49 -1.98 -3.08
CA LEU A 220 5.63 -2.35 -2.24
C LEU A 220 5.88 -3.86 -2.38
N GLY A 221 5.89 -4.37 -3.61
CA GLY A 221 5.95 -5.80 -3.89
C GLY A 221 7.36 -6.40 -3.93
N THR A 222 8.41 -5.57 -4.02
CA THR A 222 9.81 -6.00 -4.11
C THR A 222 10.74 -5.07 -3.32
N PRO A 223 11.94 -5.52 -2.92
CA PRO A 223 12.89 -4.67 -2.19
C PRO A 223 13.28 -3.39 -2.95
N SER A 224 13.52 -3.50 -4.27
CA SER A 224 13.89 -2.36 -5.11
C SER A 224 12.77 -1.33 -5.20
N ARG A 225 11.52 -1.77 -5.34
CA ARG A 225 10.36 -0.85 -5.33
C ARG A 225 10.18 -0.19 -3.99
N TYR A 226 10.30 -0.94 -2.88
CA TYR A 226 10.26 -0.37 -1.53
C TYR A 226 11.25 0.80 -1.38
N LEU A 227 12.52 0.61 -1.75
CA LEU A 227 13.52 1.68 -1.64
C LEU A 227 13.24 2.86 -2.59
N ALA A 228 12.72 2.59 -3.79
CA ALA A 228 12.31 3.66 -4.71
C ALA A 228 11.15 4.47 -4.11
N THR A 229 10.14 3.81 -3.52
CA THR A 229 9.02 4.47 -2.85
C THR A 229 9.48 5.30 -1.66
N VAL A 230 10.41 4.79 -0.83
CA VAL A 230 11.03 5.57 0.26
C VAL A 230 11.66 6.84 -0.31
N GLN A 231 12.48 6.71 -1.36
CA GLN A 231 13.15 7.85 -1.98
C GLN A 231 12.16 8.87 -2.54
N ASP A 232 11.09 8.43 -3.21
CA ASP A 232 10.05 9.32 -3.76
C ASP A 232 9.35 10.11 -2.67
N VAL A 233 9.01 9.47 -1.55
CA VAL A 233 8.38 10.14 -0.41
C VAL A 233 9.33 11.18 0.17
N LEU A 234 10.58 10.81 0.45
CA LEU A 234 11.54 11.73 1.09
C LEU A 234 11.96 12.88 0.18
N ALA A 235 11.94 12.69 -1.15
CA ALA A 235 12.16 13.73 -2.14
C ALA A 235 10.95 14.67 -2.33
N GLY A 236 9.78 14.34 -1.76
CA GLY A 236 8.56 15.14 -1.86
C GLY A 236 7.76 14.89 -3.15
N HIS A 237 8.00 13.79 -3.87
CA HIS A 237 7.18 13.39 -5.02
C HIS A 237 5.81 12.86 -4.60
N VAL A 238 5.66 12.48 -3.33
CA VAL A 238 4.42 11.94 -2.76
C VAL A 238 3.83 12.95 -1.80
N ARG A 239 2.65 13.50 -2.12
CA ARG A 239 1.95 14.45 -1.25
C ARG A 239 1.17 13.70 -0.18
N LEU A 240 1.70 13.67 1.04
CA LEU A 240 1.05 13.08 2.22
C LEU A 240 0.48 14.15 3.17
N GLU A 241 0.82 15.42 2.96
CA GLU A 241 0.47 16.54 3.83
C GLU A 241 -1.04 16.84 3.82
N TRP A 242 -1.74 16.53 2.73
CA TRP A 242 -3.18 16.75 2.62
C TRP A 242 -3.99 15.88 3.60
N LEU A 243 -3.37 14.84 4.18
CA LEU A 243 -3.94 14.00 5.24
C LEU A 243 -3.89 14.68 6.62
N GLY A 244 -3.27 15.85 6.75
CA GLY A 244 -3.24 16.62 7.99
C GLY A 244 -2.62 15.86 9.16
N ALA A 245 -3.29 15.90 10.32
CA ALA A 245 -2.83 15.20 11.53
C ALA A 245 -2.84 13.67 11.40
N ASP A 246 -3.59 13.12 10.43
CA ASP A 246 -3.59 11.69 10.11
C ASP A 246 -2.46 11.30 9.14
N SER A 247 -1.64 12.27 8.70
CA SER A 247 -0.45 12.01 7.88
C SER A 247 0.53 11.11 8.62
N PRO A 248 1.04 10.03 7.99
CA PRO A 248 2.01 9.13 8.62
C PRO A 248 3.38 9.78 8.90
N LEU A 249 3.67 10.93 8.29
CA LEU A 249 4.88 11.72 8.56
C LEU A 249 4.65 12.84 9.59
N ALA A 250 3.44 12.94 10.17
CA ALA A 250 3.16 13.89 11.24
C ALA A 250 4.14 13.69 12.40
N GLY A 251 4.72 14.79 12.89
CA GLY A 251 5.72 14.77 13.97
C GLY A 251 7.18 14.67 13.50
N THR A 252 7.43 14.60 12.20
CA THR A 252 8.78 14.81 11.65
C THR A 252 9.01 16.27 11.29
N VAL A 253 10.24 16.75 11.51
CA VAL A 253 10.68 18.08 11.10
C VAL A 253 11.64 17.95 9.92
N ARG A 254 11.41 18.77 8.90
CA ARG A 254 12.32 18.83 7.75
C ARG A 254 13.50 19.75 8.06
N GLY A 255 14.70 19.18 8.14
CA GLY A 255 15.95 19.90 8.34
C GLY A 255 16.50 20.54 7.06
N ALA A 256 17.43 21.48 7.21
CA ALA A 256 18.03 22.23 6.10
C ALA A 256 18.83 21.35 5.12
N SER A 257 19.35 20.20 5.57
CA SER A 257 20.06 19.24 4.71
C SER A 257 19.14 18.23 4.01
N GLY A 258 17.82 18.44 4.02
CA GLY A 258 16.85 17.51 3.43
C GLY A 258 16.54 16.29 4.29
N THR A 259 16.83 16.35 5.59
CA THR A 259 16.48 15.30 6.55
C THR A 259 15.03 15.44 7.01
N TRP A 260 14.36 14.32 7.24
CA TRP A 260 13.08 14.21 7.92
C TRP A 260 13.33 13.53 9.26
N ALA A 261 13.34 14.29 10.35
CA ALA A 261 13.75 13.79 11.65
C ALA A 261 12.62 13.86 12.69
N HIS A 262 12.42 12.75 13.41
CA HIS A 262 11.63 12.75 14.64
C HIS A 262 12.39 13.50 15.75
N ALA A 263 11.67 14.15 16.68
CA ALA A 263 12.27 14.92 17.77
C ALA A 263 13.17 14.09 18.73
N GLU A 264 13.01 12.77 18.73
CA GLU A 264 13.79 11.83 19.54
C GLU A 264 14.96 11.17 18.77
N ALA A 265 15.17 11.52 17.49
CA ALA A 265 16.31 11.04 16.73
C ALA A 265 17.60 11.74 17.17
N ARG A 266 18.72 11.00 17.15
CA ARG A 266 20.06 11.49 17.50
C ARG A 266 20.97 11.46 16.29
N LEU A 267 21.60 12.58 15.98
CA LEU A 267 22.51 12.73 14.85
C LEU A 267 23.82 13.35 15.34
N ASP A 268 24.78 12.50 15.72
CA ASP A 268 26.14 12.89 16.09
C ASP A 268 27.12 12.80 14.90
N GLY A 269 26.75 12.03 13.87
CA GLY A 269 27.46 11.91 12.59
C GLY A 269 26.96 12.90 11.52
N THR A 270 27.05 12.50 10.24
CA THR A 270 26.56 13.32 9.11
C THR A 270 25.35 12.70 8.43
N ALA A 271 24.41 13.55 7.99
CA ALA A 271 23.26 13.16 7.20
C ALA A 271 23.06 14.13 6.03
N GLU A 272 23.16 13.60 4.81
CA GLU A 272 22.89 14.32 3.56
C GLU A 272 21.61 13.79 2.92
N GLY A 273 20.59 14.65 2.86
CA GLY A 273 19.25 14.27 2.45
C GLY A 273 19.11 13.95 0.95
N PRO A 274 17.98 13.36 0.54
CA PRO A 274 16.82 13.04 1.39
C PRO A 274 17.06 11.84 2.32
N VAL A 275 16.85 12.02 3.63
CA VAL A 275 17.05 10.98 4.67
C VAL A 275 15.90 11.02 5.67
N TYR A 276 15.45 9.86 6.15
CA TYR A 276 14.51 9.73 7.26
C TYR A 276 15.21 9.24 8.53
N LEU A 277 14.99 9.93 9.64
CA LEU A 277 15.46 9.59 10.98
C LEU A 277 14.26 9.36 11.90
N GLY A 278 13.87 8.11 12.06
CA GLY A 278 12.73 7.69 12.87
C GLY A 278 12.93 7.90 14.37
N ARG A 279 11.85 7.71 15.13
CA ARG A 279 11.83 7.89 16.59
C ARG A 279 12.93 7.07 17.27
N GLY A 280 13.80 7.73 18.04
CA GLY A 280 14.87 7.08 18.79
C GLY A 280 16.00 6.50 17.94
N SER A 281 16.00 6.73 16.63
CA SER A 281 17.12 6.34 15.76
C SER A 281 18.38 7.13 16.13
N ALA A 282 19.55 6.54 15.89
CA ALA A 282 20.83 7.16 16.25
C ALA A 282 21.89 6.97 15.16
N VAL A 283 22.55 8.06 14.78
CA VAL A 283 23.72 8.06 13.89
C VAL A 283 24.93 8.53 14.69
N ALA A 284 25.86 7.62 14.97
CA ALA A 284 27.02 7.88 15.81
C ALA A 284 28.04 8.80 15.12
N ALA A 285 28.91 9.42 15.92
CA ALA A 285 30.01 10.24 15.44
C ALA A 285 30.88 9.49 14.42
N GLY A 286 31.23 10.16 13.33
CA GLY A 286 32.01 9.60 12.22
C GLY A 286 31.24 8.67 11.27
N ALA A 287 29.98 8.35 11.54
CA ALA A 287 29.09 7.70 10.57
C ALA A 287 28.52 8.71 9.56
N ALA A 288 28.17 8.22 8.37
CA ALA A 288 27.56 9.03 7.31
C ALA A 288 26.35 8.31 6.70
N VAL A 289 25.20 8.99 6.70
CA VAL A 289 23.99 8.54 5.99
C VAL A 289 23.69 9.48 4.83
N GLY A 290 23.60 8.92 3.63
CA GLY A 290 23.38 9.66 2.39
C GLY A 290 21.97 9.54 1.83
N PRO A 291 21.74 10.05 0.61
CA PRO A 291 20.44 10.09 -0.05
C PRO A 291 19.71 8.74 -0.09
N GLY A 292 18.40 8.77 0.18
CA GLY A 292 17.51 7.62 0.15
C GLY A 292 17.65 6.68 1.35
N VAL A 293 18.32 7.10 2.42
CA VAL A 293 18.40 6.32 3.67
C VAL A 293 17.16 6.56 4.53
N SER A 294 16.54 5.47 5.01
CA SER A 294 15.52 5.49 6.07
C SER A 294 16.01 4.71 7.28
N LEU A 295 16.11 5.37 8.43
CA LEU A 295 16.32 4.72 9.71
C LEU A 295 14.98 4.62 10.43
N GLU A 296 14.44 3.40 10.52
CA GLU A 296 13.19 3.12 11.22
C GLU A 296 13.36 3.29 12.75
N PRO A 297 12.28 3.28 13.55
CA PRO A 297 12.35 3.53 14.99
C PRO A 297 13.37 2.65 15.71
N GLY A 298 14.23 3.27 16.51
CA GLY A 298 15.29 2.58 17.27
C GLY A 298 16.49 2.09 16.46
N ALA A 299 16.52 2.26 15.14
CA ALA A 299 17.65 1.86 14.30
C ALA A 299 18.93 2.64 14.65
N LYS A 300 20.06 1.95 14.64
CA LYS A 300 21.37 2.52 15.03
C LYS A 300 22.41 2.36 13.93
N VAL A 301 23.19 3.40 13.70
CA VAL A 301 24.33 3.40 12.79
C VAL A 301 25.59 3.71 13.58
N ALA A 302 26.46 2.70 13.74
CA ALA A 302 27.69 2.82 14.51
C ALA A 302 28.77 3.64 13.80
N ALA A 303 29.81 4.03 14.54
CA ALA A 303 30.88 4.90 14.06
C ALA A 303 31.54 4.38 12.77
N GLY A 304 31.85 5.31 11.85
CA GLY A 304 32.52 4.99 10.58
C GLY A 304 31.65 4.27 9.53
N ALA A 305 30.42 3.88 9.87
CA ALA A 305 29.51 3.25 8.90
C ALA A 305 29.04 4.25 7.83
N ARG A 306 28.76 3.74 6.62
CA ARG A 306 28.34 4.54 5.46
C ARG A 306 27.13 3.92 4.77
N LEU A 307 26.04 4.68 4.66
CA LEU A 307 24.80 4.19 4.07
C LEU A 307 24.35 5.08 2.91
N SER A 308 23.84 4.46 1.85
CA SER A 308 23.18 5.15 0.74
C SER A 308 22.03 4.30 0.20
N ARG A 309 20.85 4.89 -0.05
CA ARG A 309 19.67 4.16 -0.54
C ARG A 309 19.44 2.85 0.23
N ALA A 310 19.29 2.95 1.54
CA ALA A 310 19.14 1.80 2.41
C ALA A 310 18.03 2.05 3.43
N THR A 311 17.29 1.02 3.79
CA THR A 311 16.36 1.10 4.94
C THR A 311 16.87 0.20 6.04
N VAL A 312 17.07 0.77 7.23
CA VAL A 312 17.45 0.03 8.44
C VAL A 312 16.20 -0.08 9.30
N PHE A 313 15.66 -1.30 9.40
CA PHE A 313 14.43 -1.59 10.13
C PHE A 313 14.60 -1.45 11.65
N GLU A 314 13.47 -1.49 12.36
CA GLU A 314 13.41 -1.35 13.81
C GLU A 314 14.40 -2.27 14.53
N ASP A 315 14.98 -1.74 15.61
CA ASP A 315 15.95 -2.43 16.48
C ASP A 315 17.15 -3.07 15.75
N THR A 316 17.50 -2.55 14.57
CA THR A 316 18.65 -3.02 13.79
C THR A 316 19.85 -2.10 13.97
N GLU A 317 21.02 -2.70 14.19
CA GLU A 317 22.29 -1.99 14.30
C GLU A 317 23.18 -2.26 13.09
N VAL A 318 23.65 -1.19 12.45
CA VAL A 318 24.68 -1.23 11.41
C VAL A 318 26.03 -1.11 12.09
N SER A 319 26.92 -2.07 11.82
CA SER A 319 28.17 -2.25 12.56
C SER A 319 29.19 -1.16 12.23
N SER A 320 30.17 -0.98 13.11
CA SER A 320 31.25 -0.01 12.93
C SER A 320 31.98 -0.26 11.60
N GLY A 321 32.12 0.79 10.78
CA GLY A 321 32.78 0.71 9.46
C GLY A 321 32.01 -0.03 8.36
N GLU A 322 30.80 -0.55 8.64
CA GLU A 322 29.98 -1.25 7.64
C GLU A 322 29.49 -0.28 6.55
N SER A 323 29.49 -0.72 5.29
CA SER A 323 28.98 0.05 4.15
C SER A 323 27.77 -0.64 3.52
N LEU A 324 26.62 0.05 3.49
CA LEU A 324 25.38 -0.46 2.91
C LEU A 324 24.92 0.44 1.77
N SER A 325 24.71 -0.16 0.60
CA SER A 325 24.14 0.51 -0.56
C SER A 325 23.07 -0.35 -1.21
N GLU A 326 21.88 0.21 -1.45
CA GLU A 326 20.75 -0.52 -2.05
C GLU A 326 20.34 -1.75 -1.25
N VAL A 327 20.16 -1.58 0.07
CA VAL A 327 19.89 -2.68 1.01
C VAL A 327 18.69 -2.39 1.90
N LEU A 328 17.86 -3.40 2.12
CA LEU A 328 16.95 -3.49 3.26
C LEU A 328 17.64 -4.29 4.38
N ALA A 329 17.94 -3.63 5.50
CA ALA A 329 18.66 -4.22 6.63
C ALA A 329 17.71 -4.46 7.80
N TRP A 330 17.62 -5.71 8.26
CA TRP A 330 16.78 -6.11 9.39
C TRP A 330 17.51 -7.18 10.22
N GLY A 331 17.83 -6.86 11.48
CA GLY A 331 18.68 -7.72 12.31
C GLY A 331 20.00 -8.04 11.59
N ALA A 332 20.29 -9.33 11.42
CA ALA A 332 21.46 -9.80 10.68
C ALA A 332 21.26 -9.82 9.14
N HIS A 333 20.04 -9.66 8.64
CA HIS A 333 19.76 -9.72 7.21
C HIS A 333 20.20 -8.43 6.50
N ARG A 334 20.76 -8.60 5.29
CA ARG A 334 21.10 -7.53 4.34
C ARG A 334 20.53 -7.92 2.98
N ILE A 335 19.32 -7.46 2.69
CA ILE A 335 18.57 -7.87 1.49
C ILE A 335 18.87 -6.88 0.37
N ALA A 336 19.50 -7.36 -0.69
CA ALA A 336 19.83 -6.54 -1.85
C ALA A 336 18.55 -6.05 -2.57
N ALA A 337 18.56 -4.78 -2.95
CA ALA A 337 17.46 -4.07 -3.56
C ALA A 337 17.93 -3.18 -4.73
N PRO A 338 18.66 -3.74 -5.72
CA PRO A 338 19.27 -2.96 -6.79
C PRO A 338 18.21 -2.26 -7.64
N LEU A 339 18.49 -1.05 -8.12
CA LEU A 339 17.68 -0.46 -9.18
C LEU A 339 17.80 -1.31 -10.45
N LYS A 340 16.66 -1.74 -10.99
CA LYS A 340 16.62 -2.27 -12.35
C LYS A 340 16.47 -1.10 -13.31
N GLY A 341 17.45 -0.93 -14.21
CA GLY A 341 17.38 0.00 -15.34
C GLY A 341 17.48 1.48 -14.97
N ARG A 342 18.69 2.04 -15.09
CA ARG A 342 18.83 3.38 -15.67
C ARG A 342 19.06 3.20 -17.17
#